data_AF-A0A831V3G7-F1
#
_entry.id   AF-A0A831V3G7-F1
#
_cell.length_a   1.000
_cell.length_b   1.000
_cell.length_c   1.000
_cell.angle_alpha   90.00
_cell.angle_beta   90.00
_cell.angle_gamma   90.00
#
_symmetry.space_group_name_H-M   'P 1'
#
loop_
_entity.id
_entity.type
_entity.pdbx_description
1 polymer ?
#
loop_
_entity_poly.entity_id
_entity_poly.type
_entity_poly.pdbx_seq_one_letter_code
_entity_poly.pdbx_strand_id
1 'polypeptide(L)' 'MQTAGAPRYRRVLLKLSGEALMGEQPFGIDPAVINRLGDDIQRLRDQGVEVA' A
#
# COMPACT_ATOMS: atom_id res chain seq x y z
N MET A 1 -10.15 13.70 -17.58
CA MET A 1 -10.59 12.43 -16.95
C MET A 1 -9.55 11.38 -17.30
N GLN A 2 -8.67 11.00 -16.38
CA GLN A 2 -7.67 9.96 -16.66
C GLN A 2 -8.40 8.61 -16.73
N THR A 3 -8.37 7.96 -17.90
CA THR A 3 -8.85 6.58 -18.02
C THR A 3 -7.84 5.70 -17.29
N ALA A 4 -8.17 5.29 -16.07
CA ALA A 4 -7.36 4.30 -15.35
C ALA A 4 -7.35 3.02 -16.20
N GLY A 5 -6.23 2.76 -16.88
CA GLY A 5 -6.02 1.50 -17.56
C GLY A 5 -6.00 0.35 -16.55
N ALA A 6 -6.26 -0.87 -17.03
CA ALA A 6 -6.15 -2.05 -16.18
C ALA A 6 -4.76 -2.12 -15.50
N PRO A 7 -4.67 -2.58 -14.24
CA PRO A 7 -3.40 -2.73 -13.56
C PRO A 7 -2.41 -3.55 -14.39
N ARG A 8 -1.16 -3.07 -14.51
CA ARG A 8 -0.12 -3.74 -15.30
C ARG A 8 0.23 -5.14 -14.76
N TYR A 9 0.09 -5.34 -13.46
CA TYR A 9 0.44 -6.58 -12.77
C TYR A 9 -0.78 -7.16 -12.07
N ARG A 10 -0.98 -8.48 -12.25
CA ARG A 10 -2.01 -9.22 -11.53
C ARG A 10 -1.61 -9.52 -10.09
N ARG A 11 -0.32 -9.80 -9.84
CA ARG A 11 0.20 -10.13 -8.51
C ARG A 11 1.52 -9.45 -8.25
N VAL A 12 1.68 -8.93 -7.03
CA VAL A 12 2.90 -8.29 -6.56
C VAL A 12 3.26 -8.78 -5.16
N LEU A 13 4.56 -8.82 -4.88
CA LEU A 13 5.09 -8.95 -3.52
C LEU A 13 5.45 -7.53 -3.05
N LEU A 14 4.72 -6.99 -2.09
CA LEU A 14 4.90 -5.63 -1.62
C LEU A 14 5.88 -5.61 -0.45
N LYS A 15 7.14 -5.29 -0.73
CA LYS A 15 8.15 -5.10 0.30
C LYS A 15 8.03 -3.70 0.91
N LEU A 16 7.93 -3.65 2.23
CA LEU A 16 7.93 -2.43 3.03
C LEU A 16 9.22 -2.36 3.84
N SER A 17 9.82 -1.17 3.99
CA SER A 17 10.91 -0.97 4.94
C SER A 17 10.34 -0.58 6.31
N GLY A 18 11.06 -0.88 7.40
CA GLY A 18 10.59 -0.53 8.75
C GLY A 18 10.50 0.98 8.95
N GLU A 19 11.43 1.73 8.35
CA GLU A 19 11.48 3.18 8.37
C GLU A 19 10.24 3.80 7.72
N ALA A 20 9.71 3.18 6.65
CA ALA A 20 8.50 3.65 6.00
C ALA A 20 7.27 3.56 6.92
N LEU A 21 7.27 2.67 7.90
CA LEU A 21 6.18 2.49 8.86
C LEU A 21 6.26 3.47 10.03
N MET A 22 7.39 4.14 10.24
CA MET A 22 7.62 5.02 11.40
C MET A 22 7.02 6.41 11.23
N GLY A 23 6.75 6.85 10.00
CA GLY A 23 6.31 8.23 9.74
C GLY A 23 7.36 9.23 10.25
N GLU A 24 6.91 10.20 11.05
CA GLU A 24 7.78 11.21 11.69
C GLU A 24 8.27 10.77 13.09
N GLN A 25 7.96 9.54 13.53
CA GLN A 25 8.33 9.05 14.84
C GLN A 25 9.81 8.62 14.88
N PRO A 26 10.50 8.81 16.02
CA PRO A 26 11.89 8.36 16.17
C PRO A 26 12.03 6.83 16.24
N PHE A 27 10.97 6.11 16.62
CA PHE A 27 10.92 4.65 16.65
C PHE A 27 9.46 4.16 16.64
N GLY A 28 9.26 2.88 16.34
CA GLY A 28 7.96 2.21 16.41
C GLY A 28 7.22 2.17 15.08
N ILE A 29 5.89 2.09 15.14
CA ILE A 29 5.02 2.05 13.97
C ILE A 29 4.00 3.16 14.14
N ASP A 30 3.90 4.05 13.15
CA ASP A 30 2.89 5.10 13.11
C ASP A 30 1.55 4.51 12.64
N PRO A 31 0.51 4.48 13.50
CA PRO A 31 -0.80 3.96 13.13
C PRO A 31 -1.43 4.69 11.94
N ALA A 32 -1.15 5.98 11.74
CA ALA A 32 -1.69 6.74 10.61
C ALA A 32 -1.11 6.25 9.28
N VAL A 33 0.18 5.89 9.27
CA VAL A 33 0.83 5.30 8.09
C VAL A 33 0.24 3.93 7.79
N ILE A 34 0.08 3.08 8.80
CA ILE A 34 -0.52 1.75 8.64
C ILE A 34 -1.93 1.82 8.07
N ASN A 35 -2.76 2.72 8.59
CA ASN A 35 -4.14 2.86 8.12
C ASN A 35 -4.18 3.31 6.66
N ARG A 36 -3.37 4.30 6.27
CA ARG A 36 -3.28 4.75 4.88
C ARG A 36 -2.82 3.64 3.94
N LEU A 37 -1.79 2.89 4.36
CA LEU A 37 -1.28 1.77 3.57
C LEU A 37 -2.32 0.65 3.43
N GLY A 38 -3.08 0.38 4.50
CA GLY A 38 -4.21 -0.54 4.48
C GLY A 38 -5.26 -0.14 3.44
N ASP A 39 -5.65 1.13 3.42
CA ASP A 39 -6.60 1.67 2.44
C ASP A 39 -6.08 1.55 1.00
N ASP A 40 -4.82 1.85 0.77
CA ASP A 40 -4.22 1.76 -0.56
C ASP A 40 -4.12 0.31 -1.05
N ILE A 41 -3.75 -0.63 -0.17
CA ILE A 41 -3.76 -2.07 -0.48
C ILE A 41 -5.19 -2.56 -0.75
N GLN A 42 -6.17 -2.09 0.01
CA GLN A 42 -7.58 -2.43 -0.21
C GLN A 42 -8.04 -1.99 -1.62
N ARG A 43 -7.74 -0.75 -2.02
CA ARG A 43 -8.08 -0.25 -3.36
C ARG A 43 -7.45 -1.08 -4.48
N LEU A 44 -6.21 -1.53 -4.31
CA LEU A 44 -5.56 -2.43 -5.29
C LEU A 44 -6.26 -3.79 -5.36
N ARG A 45 -6.67 -4.35 -4.22
CA ARG A 45 -7.40 -5.60 -4.17
C ARG A 45 -8.80 -5.49 -4.79
N ASP A 46 -9.48 -4.36 -4.60
CA ASP A 46 -10.78 -4.07 -5.23
C ASP A 46 -10.65 -3.96 -6.76
N GLN A 47 -9.47 -3.58 -7.26
CA GLN A 47 -9.11 -3.60 -8.68
C GLN A 47 -8.67 -4.99 -9.18
N GLY A 48 -8.71 -6.02 -8.34
CA GLY A 48 -8.37 -7.40 -8.69
C GLY A 48 -6.87 -7.73 -8.63
N VAL A 49 -6.04 -6.86 -8.04
CA VAL A 49 -4.61 -7.13 -7.85
C VAL A 49 -4.40 -7.99 -6.59
N GLU A 50 -3.63 -9.06 -6.73
CA GLU A 50 -3.16 -9.90 -5.64
C GLU A 50 -1.92 -9.27 -5.00
N VAL A 51 -2.04 -8.80 -3.75
CA VAL A 51 -0.92 -8.22 -2.98
C VAL A 51 -0.51 -9.24 -1.92
N ALA A 52 0.79 -9.60 -1.91
CA ALA A 52 1.41 -10.53 -0.96
C ALA A 52 2.57 -9.86 -0.22
#